data_AF-A0A351Y9T9-F1
#
_entry.id   AF-A0A351Y9T9-F1
#
_cell.length_a   1.000
_cell.length_b   1.000
_cell.length_c   1.000
_cell.angle_alpha   90.00
_cell.angle_beta   90.00
_cell.angle_gamma   90.00
#
_symmetry.space_group_name_H-M   'P 1'
#
loop_
_entity.id
_entity.type
_entity.pdbx_description
1 polymer ?
#
loop_
_entity_poly.entity_id
_entity_poly.type
_entity_poly.pdbx_seq_one_letter_code
_entity_poly.pdbx_strand_id
1 'polypeptide(L)'
;SVFTCQGYDLNYAGVIFSNDIRFNKEKGIIECVPSSYYDKHGKVGTDINKTIDDIINSYLVLLTRGMKGTYIYCCDKNLGEYLKYRFLEAIIK
;
A
#
# COMPACT_ATOMS: atom_id res chain seq x y z
N SER A 1 10.45 -7.97 -1.14
CA SER A 1 10.46 -8.87 -2.31
C SER A 1 9.26 -8.53 -3.18
N VAL A 2 9.40 -7.54 -4.06
CA VAL A 2 8.37 -7.17 -5.07
C VAL A 2 8.65 -7.90 -6.40
N PHE A 3 9.85 -8.45 -6.56
CA PHE A 3 10.35 -9.04 -7.81
C PHE A 3 9.92 -10.49 -8.07
N THR A 4 9.33 -11.20 -7.09
CA THR A 4 8.97 -12.63 -7.23
C THR A 4 7.52 -12.90 -7.63
N CYS A 5 6.66 -11.88 -7.68
CA CYS A 5 5.25 -12.02 -8.10
C CYS A 5 4.99 -11.48 -9.50
N GLN A 6 6.04 -11.20 -10.28
CA GLN A 6 5.91 -10.66 -11.63
C GLN A 6 5.73 -11.83 -12.61
N GLY A 7 4.50 -12.06 -13.07
CA GLY A 7 4.18 -13.08 -14.08
C GLY A 7 3.13 -14.13 -13.68
N TYR A 8 2.57 -14.07 -12.47
CA TYR A 8 1.50 -14.97 -12.03
C TYR A 8 0.34 -14.21 -11.40
N ASP A 9 -0.85 -14.36 -11.96
CA ASP A 9 -2.09 -13.94 -11.33
C ASP A 9 -2.44 -14.95 -10.23
N LEU A 10 -2.58 -14.46 -9.00
CA LEU A 10 -2.91 -15.29 -7.85
C LEU A 10 -4.43 -15.33 -7.69
N ASN A 11 -4.98 -16.47 -7.29
CA ASN A 11 -6.40 -16.52 -6.89
C ASN A 11 -6.66 -15.56 -5.72
N TYR A 12 -5.74 -15.54 -4.75
CA TYR A 12 -5.80 -14.63 -3.61
C TYR A 12 -4.41 -14.02 -3.35
N ALA A 13 -4.38 -12.74 -2.99
CA ALA A 13 -3.17 -12.06 -2.55
C ALA A 13 -3.31 -11.57 -1.10
N GLY A 14 -2.18 -11.43 -0.40
CA GLY A 14 -2.12 -10.78 0.90
C GLY A 14 -1.17 -9.58 0.83
N VAL A 15 -1.65 -8.40 1.21
CA VAL A 15 -0.89 -7.15 1.18
C VAL A 15 -0.83 -6.55 2.58
N ILE A 16 0.38 -6.23 3.03
CA ILE A 16 0.63 -5.59 4.32
C ILE A 16 1.06 -4.15 4.04
N PHE A 17 0.24 -3.17 4.40
CA PHE A 17 0.62 -1.77 4.46
C PHE A 17 1.48 -1.55 5.70
N SER A 18 2.75 -1.25 5.48
CA SER A 18 3.74 -1.04 6.53
C SER A 18 3.68 0.38 7.11
N ASN A 19 4.59 0.73 8.00
CA ASN A 19 4.65 2.07 8.61
C ASN A 19 5.16 3.16 7.65
N ASP A 20 5.41 2.82 6.39
CA ASP A 20 5.74 3.75 5.31
C ASP A 20 4.53 4.46 4.71
N ILE A 21 3.31 4.09 5.13
CA ILE A 21 2.07 4.72 4.70
C ILE A 21 1.06 4.77 5.86
N ARG A 22 0.43 5.92 6.04
CA ARG A 22 -0.49 6.18 7.15
C ARG A 22 -1.61 7.11 6.73
N PHE A 23 -2.70 7.13 7.49
CA PHE A 23 -3.77 8.09 7.28
C PHE A 23 -3.75 9.19 8.34
N ASN A 24 -3.62 10.44 7.89
CA ASN A 24 -3.71 11.61 8.76
C ASN A 24 -5.18 12.05 8.86
N LYS A 25 -5.82 11.73 10.00
CA LYS A 25 -7.22 12.06 10.28
C LYS A 25 -7.50 13.56 10.31
N GLU A 26 -6.53 14.38 10.73
CA GLU A 26 -6.73 15.84 10.85
C GLU A 26 -6.77 16.51 9.48
N LYS A 27 -5.92 16.05 8.56
CA LYS A 27 -5.84 16.57 7.19
C LYS A 27 -6.74 15.84 6.20
N GLY A 28 -7.24 14.66 6.57
CA GLY A 28 -8.03 13.80 5.69
C GLY A 28 -7.23 13.22 4.51
N ILE A 29 -5.90 13.12 4.63
CA ILE A 29 -5.02 12.65 3.55
C ILE A 29 -4.23 11.41 3.95
N ILE A 30 -3.85 10.61 2.95
CA ILE A 30 -2.87 9.54 3.09
C ILE A 30 -1.48 10.19 3.01
N GLU A 31 -0.63 9.92 4.01
CA GLU A 31 0.75 10.39 4.06
C GLU A 31 1.69 9.19 3.90
N CYS A 32 2.67 9.31 3.01
CA CYS A 32 3.78 8.38 2.95
C CYS A 32 4.89 8.86 3.90
N VAL A 33 5.61 7.91 4.51
CA VAL A 33 6.71 8.15 5.43
C VAL A 33 7.99 7.53 4.82
N PRO A 34 8.70 8.26 3.95
CA PRO A 34 9.88 7.75 3.23
C PRO A 34 11.00 7.26 4.15
N SER A 35 11.11 7.81 5.37
CA SER A 35 12.07 7.38 6.38
C SER A 35 11.82 5.97 6.94
N SER A 36 10.59 5.46 6.77
CA SER A 36 10.20 4.10 7.16
C SER A 36 10.20 3.13 5.99
N TYR A 37 10.57 3.58 4.78
CA TYR A 37 10.60 2.75 3.58
C TYR A 37 11.86 1.90 3.54
N TYR A 38 11.70 0.58 3.73
CA TYR A 38 12.79 -0.40 3.68
C TYR A 38 12.73 -1.20 2.39
N ASP A 39 13.34 -0.68 1.32
CA ASP A 39 13.69 -1.49 0.15
C ASP A 39 15.17 -1.89 0.20
N LYS A 40 15.45 -3.19 0.03
CA LYS A 40 16.82 -3.74 -0.01
C LYS A 40 17.55 -3.40 -1.30
N HIS A 41 16.84 -2.93 -2.34
CA HIS A 41 17.40 -2.56 -3.64
C HIS A 41 17.24 -1.07 -3.98
N GLY A 42 16.20 -0.41 -3.46
CA GLY A 42 16.03 1.04 -3.55
C GLY A 42 16.95 1.76 -2.57
N LYS A 43 18.01 2.40 -3.08
CA LYS A 43 18.61 3.54 -2.36
C LYS A 43 17.44 4.48 -2.03
N VAL A 44 17.23 4.81 -0.75
CA VAL A 44 16.37 5.95 -0.39
C VAL A 44 16.80 7.10 -1.30
N GLY A 45 15.95 7.42 -2.27
CA GLY A 45 16.35 8.31 -3.34
C GLY A 45 16.68 9.66 -2.75
N THR A 46 17.68 10.35 -3.30
CA THR A 46 17.89 11.78 -3.02
C THR A 46 16.65 12.63 -3.33
N ASP A 47 15.69 12.06 -4.07
CA ASP A 47 14.38 12.63 -4.37
C ASP A 47 13.26 11.96 -3.56
N ILE A 48 12.64 12.75 -2.68
CA ILE A 48 11.58 12.30 -1.79
C ILE A 48 10.27 12.04 -2.53
N ASN A 49 9.96 12.81 -3.58
CA ASN A 49 8.73 12.64 -4.33
C ASN A 49 8.75 11.32 -5.10
N LYS A 50 9.90 11.02 -5.71
CA LYS A 50 10.11 9.73 -6.37
C LYS A 50 9.96 8.56 -5.41
N THR A 51 10.48 8.69 -4.18
CA THR A 51 10.35 7.65 -3.16
C THR A 51 8.87 7.44 -2.76
N ILE A 52 8.09 8.51 -2.67
CA ILE A 52 6.64 8.42 -2.41
C ILE A 52 5.93 7.69 -3.56
N ASP A 53 6.24 8.04 -4.81
CA ASP A 53 5.66 7.38 -5.98
C ASP A 53 6.01 5.89 -6.02
N ASP A 54 7.25 5.52 -5.69
CA ASP A 54 7.71 4.13 -5.64
C ASP A 54 6.98 3.32 -4.55
N ILE A 55 6.72 3.92 -3.38
CA ILE A 55 5.90 3.32 -2.31
C ILE A 55 4.49 3.05 -2.81
N ILE A 56 3.84 4.06 -3.39
CA ILE A 56 2.45 3.97 -3.88
C ILE A 56 2.35 2.91 -4.98
N ASN A 57 3.25 2.96 -5.96
CA ASN A 57 3.28 2.01 -7.08
C ASN A 57 3.49 0.58 -6.60
N SER A 58 4.34 0.36 -5.59
CA SER A 58 4.55 -0.96 -5.00
C SER A 58 3.25 -1.54 -4.46
N TYR A 59 2.47 -0.76 -3.69
CA TYR A 59 1.19 -1.21 -3.17
C TYR A 59 0.15 -1.42 -4.27
N LEU A 60 0.06 -0.55 -5.27
CA LEU A 60 -0.85 -0.72 -6.41
C LEU A 60 -0.59 -2.02 -7.18
N VAL A 61 0.68 -2.31 -7.47
CA VAL A 61 1.09 -3.55 -8.13
C VAL A 61 0.72 -4.78 -7.29
N LEU A 62 0.87 -4.72 -5.96
CA LEU A 62 0.50 -5.84 -5.09
C LEU A 62 -1.02 -6.03 -4.96
N LEU A 63 -1.77 -4.94 -4.85
CA LEU A 63 -3.24 -4.99 -4.71
C LEU A 63 -3.93 -5.56 -5.94
N THR A 64 -3.34 -5.38 -7.13
CA THR A 64 -3.87 -5.85 -8.43
C THR A 64 -3.54 -7.30 -8.76
N ARG A 65 -2.76 -8.00 -7.92
CA ARG A 65 -2.32 -9.39 -8.19
C ARG A 65 -3.35 -10.47 -7.84
N GLY A 66 -4.38 -10.14 -7.05
CA GLY A 66 -5.41 -11.08 -6.61
C GLY A 66 -6.63 -11.08 -7.53
N MET A 67 -6.90 -12.17 -8.24
CA MET A 67 -8.04 -12.29 -9.16
C MET A 67 -9.38 -12.48 -8.43
N LYS A 68 -9.42 -13.33 -7.40
CA LYS A 68 -10.64 -13.57 -6.62
C LYS A 68 -10.73 -12.68 -5.38
N GLY A 69 -9.61 -12.10 -4.96
CA GLY A 69 -9.58 -11.12 -3.88
C GLY A 69 -8.19 -10.88 -3.31
N THR A 70 -8.06 -9.79 -2.57
CA THR A 70 -6.84 -9.41 -1.88
C THR A 70 -7.15 -9.12 -0.42
N TYR A 71 -6.46 -9.81 0.49
CA TYR A 71 -6.52 -9.55 1.93
C TYR A 71 -5.54 -8.43 2.27
N ILE A 72 -6.00 -7.49 3.07
CA ILE A 72 -5.22 -6.31 3.46
C ILE A 72 -5.03 -6.30 4.97
N TYR A 73 -3.78 -6.11 5.40
CA TYR A 73 -3.43 -5.77 6.77
C TYR A 73 -2.79 -4.39 6.80
N CYS A 74 -3.17 -3.55 7.76
CA CYS A 74 -2.61 -2.21 7.94
C CYS A 74 -1.93 -2.12 9.31
N CYS A 75 -0.65 -1.74 9.32
CA CYS A 75 0.04 -1.46 10.58
C CYS A 75 -0.50 -0.18 11.24
N ASP A 76 -0.84 0.85 10.44
CA ASP A 76 -1.51 2.05 10.92
C ASP A 76 -3.03 1.81 11.08
N LYS A 77 -3.54 2.02 12.29
CA LYS A 77 -4.97 1.80 12.61
C LYS A 77 -5.87 2.78 11.85
N ASN A 78 -5.44 4.03 11.70
CA ASN A 78 -6.23 5.06 11.03
C ASN A 78 -6.39 4.74 9.54
N LEU A 79 -5.32 4.26 8.89
CA LEU A 79 -5.34 3.80 7.51
C LEU A 79 -6.28 2.60 7.35
N GLY A 80 -6.23 1.64 8.27
CA GLY A 80 -7.13 0.48 8.25
C GLY A 80 -8.61 0.87 8.36
N GLU A 81 -8.96 1.79 9.27
CA GLU A 81 -10.33 2.31 9.39
C GLU A 81 -10.77 3.06 8.14
N TYR A 82 -9.89 3.91 7.59
CA TYR A 82 -10.15 4.65 6.37
C TYR A 82 -10.43 3.71 5.19
N LEU A 83 -9.56 2.74 4.94
CA LEU A 83 -9.73 1.78 3.85
C LEU A 83 -11.00 0.95 4.02
N LYS A 84 -11.30 0.49 5.24
CA LYS A 84 -12.54 -0.24 5.53
C LYS A 84 -13.77 0.58 5.18
N TYR A 85 -13.81 1.84 5.60
CA TYR A 85 -14.92 2.75 5.26
C TYR A 85 -15.05 2.93 3.74
N ARG A 86 -13.94 3.23 3.05
CA ARG A 86 -13.93 3.44 1.59
C ARG A 86 -14.34 2.21 0.80
N PHE A 87 -13.94 1.00 1.22
CA PHE A 87 -14.35 -0.25 0.59
C PHE A 87 -15.84 -0.53 0.82
N LEU A 88 -16.37 -0.27 2.02
CA LEU A 88 -17.80 -0.42 2.28
C LEU A 88 -18.63 0.52 1.40
N GLU A 89 -18.22 1.79 1.27
CA GLU A 89 -18.87 2.74 0.36
C GLU A 89 -18.85 2.26 -1.11
N ALA A 90 -17.76 1.63 -1.54
CA ALA A 90 -17.63 1.12 -2.91
C ALA A 90 -18.49 -0.12 -3.17
N ILE A 91 -18.78 -0.94 -2.16
CA ILE A 91 -19.62 -2.15 -2.27
C ILE A 91 -21.12 -1.83 -2.24
N ILE A 92 -21.51 -0.75 -1.55
CA ILE A 92 -22.92 -0.36 -1.39
C ILE A 92 -23.45 0.45 -2.59
N LYS A 93 -22.56 0.96 -3.44
CA LYS A 93 -22.90 1.61 -4.72
C LYS A 93 -23.07 0.59 -5.84
#